data_AF-A0A9D8RYA9-F1
#
_entry.id   AF-A0A9D8RYA9-F1
#
_cell.length_a   1.000
_cell.length_b   1.000
_cell.length_c   1.000
_cell.angle_alpha   90.00
_cell.angle_beta   90.00
_cell.angle_gamma   90.00
#
_symmetry.space_group_name_H-M   'P 1'
#
loop_
_entity.id
_entity.type
_entity.pdbx_description
1 polymer ?
#
loop_
_entity_poly.entity_id
_entity_poly.type
_entity_poly.pdbx_seq_one_letter_code
_entity_poly.pdbx_strand_id
1 'polypeptide(L)'
;FFTLEQCKSRFPDKIVYNGYDEMFLAGLSMGADGGIGSTYNFLADKFVMMHRLFKENNILAAQKIQTKVNKIITILCKIGVMQAEKEVLNQLGINFRHLPSPVR
;
A
#
# COMPACT_ATOMS: atom_id res chain seq x y z
N PHE A 1 -4.05 3.72 -13.32
CA PHE A 1 -2.62 4.05 -13.51
C PHE A 1 -2.27 4.77 -14.81
N PHE A 2 -3.21 5.06 -15.72
CA PHE A 2 -2.91 5.81 -16.94
C PHE A 2 -2.13 7.11 -16.68
N THR A 3 -2.62 7.95 -15.76
CA THR A 3 -1.93 9.20 -15.40
C THR A 3 -0.53 8.98 -14.83
N LEU A 4 -0.32 7.91 -14.04
CA LEU A 4 0.99 7.59 -13.48
C LEU A 4 1.98 7.24 -14.59
N GLU A 5 1.58 6.41 -15.54
CA GLU A 5 2.38 6.03 -16.69
C GLU A 5 2.72 7.28 -17.53
N GLN A 6 1.74 8.13 -17.82
CA GLN A 6 1.95 9.39 -18.55
C GLN A 6 2.93 10.32 -17.83
N CYS A 7 2.84 10.43 -16.50
CA CYS A 7 3.79 11.21 -15.70
C CYS A 7 5.21 10.64 -15.80
N LYS A 8 5.38 9.32 -15.62
CA LYS A 8 6.70 8.69 -15.68
C LYS A 8 7.31 8.78 -17.07
N SER A 9 6.51 8.56 -18.11
CA SER A 9 6.92 8.66 -19.51
C SER A 9 7.35 10.08 -19.90
N ARG A 10 6.59 11.10 -19.47
CA ARG A 10 6.91 12.51 -19.75
C ARG A 10 8.09 13.05 -18.94
N PHE A 11 8.33 12.50 -17.75
CA PHE A 11 9.37 12.95 -16.83
C PHE A 11 10.22 11.77 -16.32
N PRO A 12 11.02 11.13 -17.18
CA PRO A 12 11.71 9.87 -16.84
C PRO A 12 12.69 10.00 -15.67
N ASP A 13 13.31 11.17 -15.51
CA ASP A 13 14.29 11.45 -14.45
C ASP A 13 13.64 11.76 -13.09
N LYS A 14 12.31 11.85 -13.02
CA LYS A 14 11.58 12.11 -11.77
C LYS A 14 11.18 10.82 -11.09
N ILE A 15 11.17 10.86 -9.77
CA ILE A 15 10.68 9.79 -8.90
C ILE A 15 9.16 9.92 -8.78
N VAL A 16 8.44 8.84 -9.04
CA VAL A 16 6.98 8.76 -8.96
C VAL A 16 6.59 7.65 -7.99
N TYR A 17 5.84 8.01 -6.95
CA TYR A 17 5.32 7.05 -5.98
C TYR A 17 3.83 6.77 -6.22
N ASN A 18 3.45 5.50 -6.11
CA ASN A 18 2.05 5.09 -6.08
C ASN A 18 1.43 5.31 -4.68
N GLY A 19 0.22 5.85 -4.61
CA GLY A 19 -0.53 6.03 -3.37
C GLY A 19 -1.61 4.97 -3.08
N TYR A 20 -1.90 4.08 -4.02
CA TYR A 20 -2.93 3.04 -3.88
C TYR A 20 -2.31 1.72 -3.42
N ASP A 21 -2.37 1.45 -2.12
CA ASP A 21 -1.77 0.28 -1.46
C ASP A 21 -2.28 -1.05 -2.04
N GLU A 22 -3.58 -1.12 -2.31
CA GLU A 22 -4.27 -2.28 -2.87
C GLU A 22 -3.90 -2.58 -4.33
N MET A 23 -3.23 -1.62 -4.97
CA MET A 23 -2.77 -1.72 -6.36
C MET A 23 -1.26 -1.51 -6.50
N PHE A 24 -0.49 -1.76 -5.44
CA PHE A 24 0.95 -1.52 -5.42
C PHE A 24 1.70 -2.15 -6.60
N LEU A 25 1.49 -3.43 -6.90
CA LEU A 25 2.13 -4.09 -8.05
C LEU A 25 1.73 -3.51 -9.41
N ALA A 26 0.47 -3.07 -9.56
CA ALA A 26 0.02 -2.44 -10.79
C ALA A 26 0.69 -1.08 -10.97
N GLY A 27 0.88 -0.32 -9.89
CA GLY A 27 1.66 0.92 -9.89
C GLY A 27 3.10 0.68 -10.35
N LEU A 28 3.78 -0.32 -9.78
CA LEU A 28 5.14 -0.69 -10.20
C LEU A 28 5.19 -1.08 -11.69
N SER A 29 4.23 -1.87 -12.18
CA SER A 29 4.18 -2.25 -13.60
C SER A 29 3.99 -1.08 -14.56
N MET A 30 3.49 0.05 -14.07
CA MET A 30 3.25 1.27 -14.84
C MET A 30 4.38 2.30 -14.67
N GLY A 31 5.48 1.91 -14.02
CA GLY A 31 6.69 2.71 -13.89
C GLY A 31 6.84 3.48 -12.58
N ALA A 32 6.01 3.20 -11.57
CA ALA A 32 6.22 3.78 -10.24
C ALA A 32 7.54 3.28 -9.64
N ASP A 33 8.29 4.17 -9.00
CA ASP A 33 9.57 3.87 -8.35
C ASP A 33 9.39 3.27 -6.94
N GLY A 34 8.16 3.30 -6.43
CA GLY A 34 7.78 2.75 -5.14
C GLY A 34 6.35 3.12 -4.77
N GLY A 35 6.04 3.10 -3.47
CA GLY A 35 4.73 3.48 -2.96
C GLY A 35 4.81 4.26 -1.66
N ILE A 36 3.77 5.04 -1.38
CA ILE A 36 3.54 5.73 -0.12
C ILE A 36 2.13 5.37 0.31
N GLY A 37 2.01 4.72 1.47
CA GLY A 37 0.77 4.07 1.89
C GLY A 37 0.59 4.11 3.39
N SER A 38 -0.65 4.28 3.83
CA SER A 38 -0.98 4.30 5.26
C SER A 38 -0.89 2.89 5.88
N THR A 39 -1.16 1.84 5.09
CA THR A 39 -1.09 0.45 5.56
C THR A 39 0.34 -0.02 5.80
N TYR A 40 1.34 0.73 5.32
CA TYR A 40 2.75 0.37 5.43
C TYR A 40 3.20 0.47 6.89
N ASN A 41 2.50 1.27 7.71
CA ASN A 41 2.77 1.41 9.14
C ASN A 41 2.78 0.08 9.91
N PHE A 42 2.06 -0.94 9.41
CA PHE A 42 2.01 -2.28 10.03
C PHE A 42 2.19 -3.43 9.02
N LEU A 43 2.35 -3.14 7.72
CA LEU A 43 2.60 -4.14 6.67
C LEU A 43 3.87 -3.86 5.84
N ALA A 44 4.77 -3.00 6.32
CA ALA A 44 5.99 -2.60 5.58
C ALA A 44 6.78 -3.80 5.03
N ASP A 45 6.93 -4.86 5.80
CA ASP A 45 7.66 -6.07 5.40
C ASP A 45 7.06 -6.72 4.13
N LYS A 46 5.73 -6.70 3.99
CA LYS A 46 5.02 -7.22 2.82
C LYS A 46 5.28 -6.37 1.59
N PHE A 47 5.23 -5.04 1.72
CA PHE A 47 5.48 -4.13 0.59
C PHE A 47 6.94 -4.15 0.13
N VAL A 48 7.90 -4.18 1.07
CA VAL A 48 9.33 -4.36 0.77
C VAL A 48 9.56 -5.67 0.03
N MET A 49 8.95 -6.77 0.49
CA MET A 49 9.05 -8.07 -0.17
C MET A 49 8.43 -8.07 -1.57
N MET A 50 7.25 -7.48 -1.74
CA MET A 50 6.60 -7.34 -3.06
C MET A 50 7.46 -6.55 -4.03
N HIS A 51 8.04 -5.44 -3.59
CA HIS A 51 8.92 -4.62 -4.41
C HIS A 51 10.18 -5.39 -4.84
N ARG A 52 10.81 -6.12 -3.92
CA ARG A 52 11.96 -6.97 -4.22
C ARG A 52 11.61 -8.04 -5.26
N LEU A 53 10.55 -8.82 -5.02
CA LEU A 53 10.11 -9.88 -5.92
C LEU A 53 9.74 -9.34 -7.31
N PHE A 54 9.15 -8.14 -7.36
CA PHE A 54 8.86 -7.47 -8.62
C PHE A 54 10.14 -7.14 -9.39
N LYS A 55 11.16 -6.57 -8.72
CA LYS A 55 12.49 -6.30 -9.34
C LYS A 55 13.23 -7.56 -9.78
N GLU A 56 13.00 -8.68 -9.12
CA GLU A 56 13.52 -10.00 -9.48
C GLU A 56 12.70 -10.68 -10.61
N ASN A 57 11.73 -9.99 -11.21
CA ASN A 57 10.77 -10.53 -12.19
C ASN A 57 9.92 -11.71 -11.68
N ASN A 58 9.85 -11.93 -10.37
CA ASN A 58 9.02 -12.96 -9.74
C ASN A 58 7.62 -12.41 -9.41
N ILE A 59 6.90 -12.00 -10.45
CA ILE A 59 5.61 -11.31 -10.33
C ILE A 59 4.56 -12.23 -9.67
N LEU A 60 4.56 -13.54 -9.96
CA LEU A 60 3.60 -14.47 -9.38
C LEU A 60 3.74 -14.58 -7.85
N ALA A 61 4.97 -14.61 -7.32
CA ALA A 61 5.19 -14.61 -5.88
C ALA A 61 4.76 -13.27 -5.25
N ALA A 62 5.06 -12.15 -5.92
CA ALA A 62 4.63 -10.83 -5.47
C ALA A 62 3.10 -10.72 -5.41
N GLN A 63 2.39 -11.20 -6.44
CA GLN A 63 0.92 -11.20 -6.50
C GLN A 63 0.27 -12.00 -5.38
N LYS A 64 0.88 -13.11 -4.96
CA LYS A 64 0.41 -13.89 -3.79
C LYS A 64 0.45 -13.06 -2.51
N ILE A 65 1.47 -12.21 -2.35
CA ILE A 65 1.58 -11.30 -1.21
C ILE A 65 0.56 -10.16 -1.33
N GLN A 66 0.43 -9.52 -2.50
CA GLN A 66 -0.58 -8.47 -2.75
C GLN A 66 -1.98 -8.99 -2.44
N THR A 67 -2.30 -10.23 -2.83
CA THR A 67 -3.60 -10.85 -2.54
C THR A 67 -3.85 -10.97 -1.03
N LYS A 68 -2.83 -11.29 -0.23
CA LYS A 68 -2.95 -11.35 1.24
C LYS A 68 -3.13 -9.96 1.83
N VAL A 69 -2.35 -8.98 1.37
CA VAL A 69 -2.46 -7.58 1.78
C VAL A 69 -3.85 -7.03 1.46
N ASN A 70 -4.37 -7.28 0.26
CA ASN A 70 -5.68 -6.79 -0.18
C ASN A 70 -6.83 -7.38 0.66
N LYS A 71 -6.69 -8.60 1.21
CA LYS A 71 -7.66 -9.13 2.18
C LYS A 71 -7.72 -8.28 3.46
N ILE A 72 -6.57 -7.82 3.95
CA ILE A 72 -6.49 -6.92 5.11
C ILE A 72 -7.10 -5.57 4.75
N ILE A 73 -6.69 -4.96 3.63
CA ILE A 73 -7.23 -3.67 3.16
C ILE A 73 -8.75 -3.72 3.00
N THR A 74 -9.29 -4.82 2.47
CA THR A 74 -10.75 -5.03 2.34
C THR A 74 -11.46 -4.96 3.69
N ILE A 75 -10.85 -5.47 4.77
CA ILE A 75 -11.41 -5.39 6.13
C ILE A 75 -11.31 -3.96 6.65
N LEU A 76 -10.18 -3.28 6.45
CA LEU A 76 -9.99 -1.87 6.87
C LEU A 76 -11.04 -0.95 6.22
N CYS A 77 -11.30 -1.13 4.91
CA CYS A 77 -12.29 -0.34 4.18
C CYS A 77 -13.73 -0.50 4.73
N LYS A 78 -14.08 -1.63 5.34
CA LYS A 78 -15.41 -1.85 5.92
C LYS A 78 -15.65 -1.06 7.21
N ILE A 79 -14.58 -0.72 7.93
CA ILE A 79 -14.63 -0.03 9.22
C ILE A 79 -14.38 1.48 9.02
N GLY A 80 -13.56 1.82 8.04
CA GLY A 80 -12.93 3.12 7.88
C GLY A 80 -11.43 2.97 8.06
N VAL A 81 -10.66 3.24 6.99
CA VAL A 81 -9.23 2.92 6.92
C VAL A 81 -8.46 3.55 8.08
N MET A 82 -8.56 4.88 8.26
CA MET A 82 -7.81 5.56 9.31
C MET A 82 -8.13 5.09 10.74
N GLN A 83 -9.39 4.77 11.01
CA GLN A 83 -9.82 4.29 12.33
C GLN A 83 -9.27 2.89 12.58
N ALA A 84 -9.41 2.01 11.59
CA ALA A 84 -8.94 0.64 11.70
C ALA A 84 -7.41 0.55 11.78
N GLU A 85 -6.67 1.37 11.04
CA GLU A 85 -5.20 1.41 11.10
C GLU A 85 -4.69 1.87 12.47
N LYS A 86 -5.29 2.93 13.04
CA LYS A 86 -4.93 3.37 14.40
C LYS A 86 -5.21 2.30 15.45
N GLU A 87 -6.30 1.56 15.29
CA GLU A 87 -6.63 0.45 16.18
C GLU A 87 -5.61 -0.70 16.04
N VAL A 88 -5.21 -1.05 14.82
CA VAL A 88 -4.12 -2.01 14.59
C VAL A 88 -2.82 -1.53 15.28
N LEU A 89 -2.47 -0.26 15.13
CA LEU A 89 -1.27 0.31 15.75
C LEU A 89 -1.35 0.32 17.29
N ASN A 90 -2.52 0.60 17.86
CA ASN A 90 -2.77 0.46 19.30
C ASN A 90 -2.54 -0.96 19.80
N GLN A 91 -3.04 -1.97 19.06
CA GLN A 91 -2.83 -3.38 19.38
C GLN A 91 -1.36 -3.79 19.27
N LEU A 92 -0.58 -3.11 18.41
CA LEU A 92 0.87 -3.27 18.31
C LEU A 92 1.65 -2.47 19.37
N GLY A 93 0.96 -1.80 20.30
CA GLY A 93 1.56 -1.04 21.40
C GLY A 93 1.93 0.41 21.07
N ILE A 94 1.56 0.91 19.88
CA ILE A 94 1.78 2.30 19.48
C ILE A 94 0.52 3.10 19.81
N ASN A 95 0.58 3.87 20.89
CA ASN A 95 -0.59 4.53 21.46
C ASN A 95 -1.05 5.74 20.64
N PHE A 96 -2.15 5.57 19.91
CA PHE A 96 -2.98 6.63 19.38
C PHE A 96 -4.21 6.78 20.28
N ARG A 97 -4.36 7.96 20.92
CA ARG A 97 -5.55 8.29 21.73
C ARG A 97 -6.82 7.87 20.99
N HIS A 98 -7.72 7.20 21.71
CA HIS A 98 -9.02 6.76 21.18
C HIS A 98 -9.71 7.91 20.44
N LEU A 99 -10.04 7.68 19.17
CA LEU A 99 -10.83 8.62 18.39
C LEU A 99 -12.27 8.61 18.92
N PRO A 100 -12.96 9.77 18.92
CA PRO A 100 -14.41 9.76 19.09
C PRO A 100 -15.03 8.85 18.02
N SER A 101 -16.08 8.11 18.41
CA SER A 101 -16.77 7.15 17.54
C SER A 101 -17.11 7.76 16.18
N PRO A 102 -17.07 6.98 15.08
CA PRO A 102 -17.33 7.48 13.75
C PRO A 102 -18.69 8.18 13.72
N VAL A 103 -18.71 9.40 13.16
CA VAL A 103 -19.97 10.04 12.76
C VAL A 103 -20.54 9.14 11.66
N ARG A 104 -21.68 8.51 11.97
CA ARG A 104 -22.46 7.72 11.01
C ARG A 104 -23.09 8.61 9.96
#